data_AF-A0A6A4I6J8-F1
#
_entry.id   AF-A0A6A4I6J8-F1
#
_cell.length_a   1.000
_cell.length_b   1.000
_cell.length_c   1.000
_cell.angle_alpha   90.00
_cell.angle_beta   90.00
_cell.angle_gamma   90.00
#
_symmetry.space_group_name_H-M   'P 1'
#
loop_
_entity.id
_entity.type
_entity.pdbx_description
1 polymer ?
#
loop_
_entity_poly.entity_id
_entity_poly.type
_entity_poly.pdbx_seq_one_letter_code
_entity_poly.pdbx_strand_id
1 'polypeptide(L)'
;MMANSSHCVSSQKRPLRLPQSNSPINRIPIEVLARILLLVCEKNRLSNGGDALYTSFVCSLWRELAFSYPALWSNMSIFLGGDLDDEDDADEEEDDKRDYRSYLERFEAVVDLYLERSKEHLLNLKIEATDIWESGEHPIFTKLAKSSYRWKSVEFHVFLLKPLIYPCLGDLDLPELEEVKVWQDGDEELGDLDVFARAPKLHSLESTLTGLSLNSTILGQIRSLVYSPDSGNFYEMIKLCPNLRNLAVQCSPPSKHLENQIYTSDPPRVLPITSLEVSLPGYPLKCDMLQSTLSSLAAPYPYPYTSP
;
A
#
# COMPACT_ATOMS: atom_id res chain seq x y z
N MET A 1 37.11 43.92 -41.19
CA MET A 1 37.63 44.39 -39.89
C MET A 1 36.50 45.05 -39.11
N MET A 2 35.82 44.31 -38.22
CA MET A 2 35.10 44.90 -37.07
C MET A 2 35.08 43.83 -35.97
N ALA A 3 35.84 44.06 -34.92
CA ALA A 3 35.95 43.21 -33.74
C ALA A 3 34.98 43.74 -32.68
N ASN A 4 34.00 42.93 -32.27
CA ASN A 4 33.10 43.24 -31.17
C ASN A 4 33.61 42.56 -29.89
N SER A 5 34.15 43.39 -29.00
CA SER A 5 34.65 43.01 -27.68
C SER A 5 33.47 42.79 -26.74
N SER A 6 33.26 41.55 -26.32
CA SER A 6 32.22 41.17 -25.35
C SER A 6 32.80 41.19 -23.94
N HIS A 7 32.40 42.19 -23.16
CA HIS A 7 32.78 42.35 -21.75
C HIS A 7 32.11 41.26 -20.89
N CYS A 8 32.93 40.39 -20.30
CA CYS A 8 32.52 39.41 -19.30
C CYS A 8 32.43 40.11 -17.92
N VAL A 9 31.21 40.36 -17.44
CA VAL A 9 30.96 40.94 -16.11
C VAL A 9 30.97 39.81 -15.07
N SER A 10 32.08 39.70 -14.35
CA SER A 10 32.25 38.78 -13.23
C SER A 10 31.44 39.26 -12.02
N SER A 11 30.22 38.74 -11.88
CA SER A 11 29.39 38.98 -10.69
C SER A 11 29.99 38.24 -9.48
N GLN A 12 30.75 38.97 -8.67
CA GLN A 12 31.21 38.51 -7.35
C GLN A 12 29.99 38.26 -6.45
N LYS A 13 29.64 36.98 -6.24
CA LYS A 13 28.67 36.55 -5.23
C LYS A 13 29.22 36.91 -3.84
N ARG A 14 28.70 37.99 -3.24
CA ARG A 14 28.93 38.26 -1.82
C ARG A 14 28.30 37.14 -0.99
N PRO A 15 29.02 36.53 -0.03
CA PRO A 15 28.42 35.59 0.89
C PRO A 15 27.40 36.33 1.76
N LEU A 16 26.12 36.05 1.53
CA LEU A 16 25.01 36.52 2.37
C LEU A 16 25.17 35.92 3.76
N ARG A 17 25.77 36.67 4.69
CA ARG A 17 25.68 36.38 6.12
C ARG A 17 24.26 36.73 6.56
N LEU A 18 23.35 35.76 6.49
CA LEU A 18 22.01 35.88 7.04
C LEU A 18 22.15 36.12 8.56
N PRO A 19 21.44 37.11 9.14
CA PRO A 19 21.43 37.33 10.58
C PRO A 19 20.99 36.03 11.25
N GLN A 20 21.80 35.57 12.22
CA GLN A 20 21.50 34.37 13.00
C GLN A 20 20.16 34.58 13.72
N SER A 21 19.10 34.02 13.13
CA SER A 21 17.78 34.00 13.75
C SER A 21 17.88 33.21 15.04
N ASN A 22 17.62 33.87 16.17
CA ASN A 22 17.60 33.25 17.51
C ASN A 22 16.42 32.29 17.72
N SER A 23 15.69 31.92 16.66
CA SER A 23 14.63 30.93 16.75
C SER A 23 15.19 29.61 17.30
N PRO A 24 14.56 29.00 18.33
CA PRO A 24 14.99 27.72 18.90
C PRO A 24 15.17 26.62 17.84
N ILE A 25 14.41 26.68 16.75
CA ILE A 25 14.48 25.69 15.65
C ILE A 25 15.84 25.67 14.95
N ASN A 26 16.56 26.79 14.93
CA ASN A 26 17.89 26.88 14.32
C ASN A 26 18.99 26.27 15.20
N ARG A 27 18.65 25.85 16.42
CA ARG A 27 19.58 25.16 17.34
C ARG A 27 19.48 23.64 17.22
N ILE A 28 18.47 23.13 16.52
CA ILE A 28 18.28 21.69 16.31
C ILE A 28 19.30 21.25 15.24
N PRO A 29 20.11 20.21 15.51
CA PRO A 29 20.98 19.63 14.48
C PRO A 29 20.17 19.19 13.26
N ILE A 30 20.73 19.41 12.06
CA ILE A 30 20.01 19.18 10.80
C ILE A 30 19.56 17.72 10.63
N GLU A 31 20.31 16.78 11.18
CA GLU A 31 20.02 15.34 11.18
C GLU A 31 18.80 15.02 12.04
N VAL A 32 18.67 15.69 13.19
CA VAL A 32 17.50 15.54 14.08
C VAL A 32 16.27 16.10 13.38
N LEU A 33 16.41 17.25 12.73
CA LEU A 33 15.32 17.86 11.97
C LEU A 33 14.87 16.98 10.80
N ALA A 34 15.82 16.40 10.04
CA ALA A 34 15.50 15.46 8.96
C ALA A 34 14.75 14.21 9.46
N ARG A 35 15.15 13.67 10.63
CA ARG A 35 14.42 12.56 11.26
C ARG A 35 13.00 12.94 11.69
N ILE A 36 12.81 14.14 12.25
CA ILE A 36 11.48 14.65 12.58
C ILE A 36 10.62 14.73 11.31
N LEU A 37 11.16 15.27 10.22
CA LEU A 37 10.44 15.35 8.94
C LEU A 37 10.06 13.95 8.42
N LEU A 38 10.96 12.97 8.50
CA LEU A 38 10.68 11.59 8.09
C LEU A 38 9.54 10.96 8.89
N LEU A 39 9.47 11.23 10.20
CA LEU A 39 8.38 10.76 11.06
C LEU A 39 7.06 11.47 10.75
N VAL A 40 7.09 12.79 10.55
CA VAL A 40 5.89 13.58 10.22
C VAL A 40 5.33 13.19 8.85
N CYS A 41 6.20 12.91 7.88
CA CYS A 41 5.83 12.56 6.51
C CYS A 41 5.75 11.04 6.28
N GLU A 42 5.56 10.25 7.34
CA GLU A 42 5.46 8.78 7.23
C GLU A 42 4.24 8.36 6.38
N LYS A 43 3.16 9.15 6.38
CA LYS A 43 1.91 8.85 5.67
C LYS A 43 1.33 10.08 4.96
N ASN A 44 1.88 10.45 3.80
CA ASN A 44 1.40 11.63 3.08
C ASN A 44 0.03 11.37 2.44
N ARG A 45 -1.03 11.95 3.02
CA ARG A 45 -2.39 11.92 2.46
C ARG A 45 -2.52 12.95 1.33
N LEU A 46 -2.48 12.48 0.09
CA LEU A 46 -2.37 13.36 -1.07
C LEU A 46 -3.66 14.11 -1.40
N SER A 47 -4.82 13.64 -0.95
CA SER A 47 -6.11 14.35 -1.11
C SER A 47 -6.10 15.75 -0.49
N ASN A 48 -5.25 15.96 0.53
CA ASN A 48 -5.01 17.24 1.17
C ASN A 48 -3.63 17.82 0.81
N GLY A 49 -3.00 17.43 -0.29
CA GLY A 49 -1.65 17.88 -0.68
C GLY A 49 -0.49 17.18 0.03
N GLY A 50 -0.72 16.55 1.19
CA GLY A 50 0.24 15.73 1.94
C GLY A 50 1.28 16.48 2.77
N ASP A 51 1.82 15.80 3.79
CA ASP A 51 2.64 16.41 4.85
C ASP A 51 4.00 16.92 4.35
N ALA A 52 4.64 16.22 3.42
CA ALA A 52 5.90 16.64 2.80
C ALA A 52 5.76 17.98 2.07
N LEU A 53 4.63 18.19 1.40
CA LEU A 53 4.33 19.45 0.74
C LEU A 53 4.15 20.57 1.78
N TYR A 54 3.34 20.36 2.82
CA TYR A 54 3.14 21.36 3.88
C TYR A 54 4.42 21.70 4.63
N THR A 55 5.22 20.70 4.99
CA THR A 55 6.50 20.93 5.68
C THR A 55 7.48 21.72 4.83
N SER A 56 7.45 21.57 3.50
CA SER A 56 8.24 22.38 2.57
C SER A 56 7.85 23.88 2.53
N PHE A 57 6.69 24.25 3.07
CA PHE A 57 6.25 25.64 3.15
C PHE A 57 6.60 26.35 4.46
N VAL A 58 7.12 25.64 5.48
CA VAL A 58 7.37 26.22 6.82
C VAL A 58 8.46 27.29 6.81
N CYS A 59 9.68 26.96 6.39
CA CYS A 59 10.78 27.90 6.25
C CYS A 59 11.80 27.41 5.22
N SER A 60 12.78 28.24 4.85
CA SER A 60 13.78 27.88 3.83
C SER A 60 14.58 26.62 4.18
N LEU A 61 14.97 26.46 5.44
CA LEU A 61 15.70 25.28 5.92
C LEU A 61 14.86 24.00 5.76
N TRP A 62 13.59 24.04 6.14
CA TRP A 62 12.68 22.89 6.01
C TRP A 62 12.42 22.55 4.55
N ARG A 63 12.28 23.56 3.69
CA ARG A 63 12.13 23.37 2.24
C ARG A 63 13.36 22.73 1.62
N GLU A 64 14.55 23.22 1.94
CA GLU A 64 15.83 22.68 1.45
C GLU A 64 16.01 21.22 1.89
N LEU A 65 15.65 20.91 3.13
CA LEU A 65 15.58 19.53 3.62
C LEU A 65 14.55 18.71 2.86
N ALA A 66 13.30 19.16 2.77
CA ALA A 66 12.26 18.43 2.05
C ALA A 66 12.72 18.07 0.63
N PHE A 67 13.35 18.99 -0.09
CA PHE A 67 13.84 18.75 -1.46
C PHE A 67 15.10 17.87 -1.54
N SER A 68 15.90 17.81 -0.48
CA SER A 68 17.13 17.01 -0.44
C SER A 68 16.89 15.55 -0.05
N TYR A 69 15.72 15.22 0.50
CA TYR A 69 15.39 13.88 0.99
C TYR A 69 14.18 13.29 0.23
N PRO A 70 14.43 12.56 -0.88
CA PRO A 70 13.36 11.94 -1.70
C PRO A 70 12.44 11.01 -0.90
N ALA A 71 12.96 10.38 0.16
CA ALA A 71 12.20 9.51 1.06
C ALA A 71 10.96 10.16 1.69
N LEU A 72 10.96 11.49 1.87
CA LEU A 72 9.80 12.22 2.40
C LEU A 72 8.60 12.17 1.44
N TRP A 73 8.84 11.98 0.15
CA TRP A 73 7.86 12.03 -0.93
C TRP A 73 7.44 10.64 -1.41
N SER A 74 8.00 9.57 -0.82
CA SER A 74 7.80 8.19 -1.30
C SER A 74 6.70 7.41 -0.59
N ASN A 75 6.20 7.91 0.54
CA ASN A 75 5.12 7.28 1.29
C ASN A 75 3.82 8.01 1.00
N MET A 76 2.98 7.47 0.12
CA MET A 76 1.77 8.13 -0.36
C MET A 76 0.52 7.35 0.05
N SER A 77 -0.49 8.06 0.53
CA SER A 77 -1.84 7.56 0.77
C SER A 77 -2.79 8.31 -0.17
N ILE A 78 -3.48 7.56 -1.02
CA ILE A 78 -4.21 8.06 -2.16
C ILE A 78 -5.63 7.51 -2.07
N PHE A 79 -6.59 8.42 -1.99
CA PHE A 79 -8.01 8.12 -2.05
C PHE A 79 -8.50 8.42 -3.47
N LEU A 80 -9.00 7.38 -4.11
CA LEU A 80 -9.52 7.33 -5.47
C LEU A 80 -11.06 7.20 -5.47
N GLY A 81 -11.73 7.34 -4.32
CA GLY A 81 -13.20 7.34 -4.26
C GLY A 81 -13.81 8.71 -4.51
N GLY A 82 -15.13 8.74 -4.71
CA GLY A 82 -15.89 9.95 -5.00
C GLY A 82 -16.60 9.93 -6.35
N ASP A 83 -17.37 8.87 -6.62
CA ASP A 83 -18.33 8.94 -7.72
C ASP A 83 -19.32 10.08 -7.47
N LEU A 84 -19.56 10.85 -8.53
CA LEU A 84 -20.48 11.98 -8.61
C LEU A 84 -21.92 11.55 -8.88
N ASP A 85 -22.16 10.24 -8.87
CA ASP A 85 -23.37 9.61 -9.37
C ASP A 85 -24.10 8.90 -8.22
N ASP A 86 -24.23 9.55 -7.05
CA ASP A 86 -25.41 9.33 -6.22
C ASP A 86 -26.62 9.87 -7.04
N GLU A 87 -27.00 9.13 -8.09
CA GLU A 87 -28.04 9.46 -9.10
C GLU A 87 -29.44 9.66 -8.49
N ASP A 88 -29.60 9.50 -7.17
CA ASP A 88 -30.85 9.70 -6.47
C ASP A 88 -31.26 11.18 -6.36
N ASP A 89 -30.33 12.12 -6.59
CA ASP A 89 -30.63 13.55 -6.72
C ASP A 89 -30.48 14.02 -8.18
N ALA A 90 -31.40 13.58 -9.06
CA ALA A 90 -31.51 13.96 -10.48
C ALA A 90 -31.68 15.48 -10.75
N ASP A 91 -31.59 16.31 -9.71
CA ASP A 91 -31.61 17.77 -9.75
C ASP A 91 -30.23 18.40 -9.43
N GLU A 92 -29.16 17.62 -9.20
CA GLU A 92 -27.81 18.18 -8.98
C GLU A 92 -27.32 18.99 -10.21
N GLU A 93 -27.10 20.28 -9.97
CA GLU A 93 -26.85 21.29 -10.99
C GLU A 93 -25.50 21.04 -11.73
N GLU A 94 -25.39 21.43 -13.00
CA GLU A 94 -24.16 21.30 -13.81
C GLU A 94 -22.90 21.93 -13.17
N ASP A 95 -23.07 22.77 -12.14
CA ASP A 95 -21.98 23.41 -11.42
C ASP A 95 -21.14 22.43 -10.56
N ASP A 96 -21.70 21.32 -10.07
CA ASP A 96 -20.97 20.36 -9.21
C ASP A 96 -19.96 19.49 -10.01
N LYS A 97 -20.30 19.14 -11.25
CA LYS A 97 -19.38 18.41 -12.16
C LYS A 97 -18.14 19.21 -12.52
N ARG A 98 -18.25 20.54 -12.58
CA ARG A 98 -17.10 21.42 -12.87
C ARG A 98 -16.09 21.43 -11.73
N ASP A 99 -16.55 21.34 -10.48
CA ASP A 99 -15.64 21.37 -9.32
C ASP A 99 -14.80 20.08 -9.24
N TYR A 100 -15.42 18.92 -9.49
CA TYR A 100 -14.70 17.65 -9.46
C TYR A 100 -13.57 17.56 -10.49
N ARG A 101 -13.80 17.98 -11.74
CA ARG A 101 -12.74 18.02 -12.75
C ARG A 101 -11.58 18.90 -12.29
N SER A 102 -11.87 20.06 -11.70
CA SER A 102 -10.84 20.95 -11.18
C SER A 102 -10.09 20.32 -10.00
N TYR A 103 -10.79 19.61 -9.12
CA TYR A 103 -10.19 18.83 -8.04
C TYR A 103 -9.24 17.76 -8.60
N LEU A 104 -9.71 16.97 -9.58
CA LEU A 104 -8.92 15.91 -10.20
C LEU A 104 -7.64 16.43 -10.86
N GLU A 105 -7.73 17.55 -11.60
CA GLU A 105 -6.56 18.19 -12.22
C GLU A 105 -5.54 18.66 -11.16
N ARG A 106 -6.00 19.24 -10.04
CA ARG A 106 -5.14 19.63 -8.92
C ARG A 106 -4.53 18.41 -8.24
N PHE A 107 -5.32 17.36 -8.03
CA PHE A 107 -4.89 16.15 -7.37
C PHE A 107 -3.85 15.39 -8.21
N GLU A 108 -4.06 15.33 -9.54
CA GLU A 108 -3.08 14.81 -10.49
C GLU A 108 -1.75 15.58 -10.42
N ALA A 109 -1.80 16.91 -10.35
CA ALA A 109 -0.60 17.74 -10.20
C ALA A 109 0.14 17.49 -8.88
N VAL A 110 -0.58 17.20 -7.79
CA VAL A 110 0.03 16.79 -6.51
C VAL A 110 0.71 15.44 -6.67
N VAL A 111 0.06 14.45 -7.29
CA VAL A 111 0.65 13.13 -7.52
C VAL A 111 1.92 13.24 -8.37
N ASP A 112 1.89 14.02 -9.46
CA ASP A 112 3.07 14.28 -10.28
C ASP A 112 4.22 14.87 -9.47
N LEU A 113 3.93 15.85 -8.62
CA LEU A 113 4.93 16.46 -7.76
C LEU A 113 5.58 15.43 -6.82
N TYR A 114 4.80 14.55 -6.19
CA TYR A 114 5.35 13.52 -5.30
C TYR A 114 6.17 12.47 -6.06
N LEU A 115 5.71 12.05 -7.25
CA LEU A 115 6.45 11.13 -8.10
C LEU A 115 7.77 11.75 -8.58
N GLU A 116 7.78 13.02 -8.99
CA GLU A 116 8.99 13.75 -9.37
C GLU A 116 9.97 13.88 -8.20
N ARG A 117 9.47 14.25 -7.01
CA ARG A 117 10.31 14.54 -5.83
C ARG A 117 10.84 13.29 -5.15
N SER A 118 10.13 12.17 -5.25
CA SER A 118 10.60 10.85 -4.79
C SER A 118 11.74 10.28 -5.65
N LYS A 119 11.92 10.77 -6.89
CA LYS A 119 13.01 10.34 -7.81
C LYS A 119 13.05 8.81 -7.95
N GLU A 120 14.23 8.21 -7.82
CA GLU A 120 14.45 6.76 -7.84
C GLU A 120 14.19 6.08 -6.49
N HIS A 121 13.68 6.79 -5.49
CA HIS A 121 13.42 6.16 -4.21
C HIS A 121 12.22 5.23 -4.30
N LEU A 122 12.30 4.08 -3.62
CA LEU A 122 11.24 3.09 -3.62
C LEU A 122 9.97 3.66 -2.97
N LEU A 123 8.82 3.27 -3.52
CA LEU A 123 7.51 3.79 -3.12
C LEU A 123 6.81 2.85 -2.13
N ASN A 124 6.18 3.45 -1.12
CA ASN A 124 5.21 2.78 -0.26
C ASN A 124 3.85 3.45 -0.48
N LEU A 125 2.90 2.69 -1.02
CA LEU A 125 1.62 3.22 -1.46
C LEU A 125 0.49 2.62 -0.62
N LYS A 126 -0.45 3.48 -0.22
CA LYS A 126 -1.79 3.07 0.21
C LYS A 126 -2.78 3.63 -0.80
N ILE A 127 -3.54 2.75 -1.46
CA ILE A 127 -4.50 3.09 -2.51
C ILE A 127 -5.88 2.65 -2.02
N GLU A 128 -6.76 3.62 -1.83
CA GLU A 128 -8.15 3.42 -1.41
C GLU A 128 -9.05 3.74 -2.61
N ALA A 129 -9.71 2.72 -3.18
CA ALA A 129 -10.67 2.82 -4.28
C ALA A 129 -11.91 1.99 -3.93
N THR A 130 -12.68 2.48 -2.97
CA THR A 130 -13.86 1.80 -2.42
C THR A 130 -15.03 1.74 -3.39
N ASP A 131 -15.08 2.65 -4.35
CA ASP A 131 -16.17 2.77 -5.31
C ASP A 131 -15.76 2.19 -6.67
N ILE A 132 -16.70 1.53 -7.36
CA ILE A 132 -16.46 0.99 -8.70
C ILE A 132 -16.60 2.15 -9.68
N TRP A 133 -15.49 2.52 -10.32
CA TRP A 133 -15.51 3.56 -11.34
C TRP A 133 -16.28 3.08 -12.57
N GLU A 134 -17.53 3.52 -12.71
CA GLU A 134 -18.40 3.10 -13.82
C GLU A 134 -17.83 3.50 -15.19
N SER A 135 -17.11 4.63 -15.22
CA SER A 135 -16.55 5.23 -16.43
C SER A 135 -15.20 4.66 -16.88
N GLY A 136 -14.71 3.60 -16.22
CA GLY A 136 -13.47 2.92 -16.59
C GLY A 136 -12.28 3.27 -15.69
N GLU A 137 -11.08 3.28 -16.26
CA GLU A 137 -9.84 3.36 -15.47
C GLU A 137 -9.58 4.77 -14.91
N HIS A 138 -9.36 4.85 -13.59
CA HIS A 138 -9.00 6.11 -12.93
C HIS A 138 -7.62 6.60 -13.42
N PRO A 139 -7.50 7.84 -13.96
CA PRO A 139 -6.24 8.34 -14.55
C PRO A 139 -5.07 8.40 -13.57
N ILE A 140 -5.33 8.66 -12.29
CA ILE A 140 -4.31 8.66 -11.24
C ILE A 140 -3.81 7.24 -10.99
N PHE A 141 -4.67 6.22 -11.03
CA PHE A 141 -4.23 4.85 -10.88
C PHE A 141 -3.33 4.42 -12.03
N THR A 142 -3.71 4.72 -13.28
CA THR A 142 -2.86 4.48 -14.47
C THR A 142 -1.49 5.16 -14.31
N LYS A 143 -1.48 6.39 -13.77
CA LYS A 143 -0.24 7.13 -13.54
C LYS A 143 0.65 6.47 -12.48
N LEU A 144 0.07 6.02 -11.38
CA LEU A 144 0.79 5.28 -10.35
C LEU A 144 1.34 3.97 -10.93
N ALA A 145 0.55 3.22 -11.69
CA ALA A 145 0.94 1.96 -12.30
C ALA A 145 2.17 2.10 -13.22
N LYS A 146 2.35 3.23 -13.91
CA LYS A 146 3.57 3.53 -14.69
C LYS A 146 4.84 3.63 -13.84
N SER A 147 4.71 3.84 -12.53
CA SER A 147 5.81 3.86 -11.57
C SER A 147 5.97 2.56 -10.78
N SER A 148 5.24 1.50 -11.17
CA SER A 148 5.22 0.20 -10.48
C SER A 148 6.60 -0.42 -10.30
N TYR A 149 7.53 -0.17 -11.23
CA TYR A 149 8.88 -0.75 -11.23
C TYR A 149 9.69 -0.45 -9.95
N ARG A 150 9.30 0.57 -9.20
CA ARG A 150 9.95 0.99 -7.94
C ARG A 150 9.02 0.91 -6.73
N TRP A 151 7.90 0.20 -6.82
CA TRP A 151 7.06 -0.07 -5.66
C TRP A 151 7.73 -1.09 -4.76
N LYS A 152 7.82 -0.77 -3.47
CA LYS A 152 8.34 -1.67 -2.43
C LYS A 152 7.22 -2.28 -1.60
N SER A 153 6.25 -1.45 -1.21
CA SER A 153 5.07 -1.88 -0.46
C SER A 153 3.83 -1.25 -1.08
N VAL A 154 2.77 -2.03 -1.22
CA VAL A 154 1.47 -1.53 -1.67
C VAL A 154 0.35 -2.07 -0.79
N GLU A 155 -0.57 -1.20 -0.39
CA GLU A 155 -1.76 -1.51 0.35
C GLU A 155 -2.98 -1.07 -0.46
N PHE A 156 -3.79 -2.03 -0.89
CA PHE A 156 -5.02 -1.81 -1.63
C PHE A 156 -6.22 -1.93 -0.69
N HIS A 157 -7.08 -0.92 -0.68
CA HIS A 157 -8.44 -0.97 -0.14
C HIS A 157 -9.36 -0.77 -1.33
N VAL A 158 -9.85 -1.85 -1.93
CA VAL A 158 -10.56 -1.80 -3.21
C VAL A 158 -11.83 -2.63 -3.17
N PHE A 159 -12.84 -2.29 -3.96
CA PHE A 159 -14.02 -3.15 -4.07
C PHE A 159 -13.69 -4.53 -4.66
N LEU A 160 -12.86 -4.57 -5.72
CA LEU A 160 -12.43 -5.81 -6.35
C LEU A 160 -11.12 -5.63 -7.14
N LEU A 161 -10.06 -6.33 -6.72
CA LEU A 161 -8.76 -6.25 -7.37
C LEU A 161 -8.71 -7.17 -8.61
N LYS A 162 -9.21 -6.69 -9.76
CA LYS A 162 -9.17 -7.42 -11.05
C LYS A 162 -8.71 -6.56 -12.21
N PRO A 163 -7.92 -7.09 -13.16
CA PRO A 163 -7.58 -6.39 -14.40
C PRO A 163 -8.79 -5.97 -15.23
N LEU A 164 -9.93 -6.67 -15.10
CA LEU A 164 -11.17 -6.29 -15.79
C LEU A 164 -11.68 -4.91 -15.34
N ILE A 165 -11.53 -4.58 -14.06
CA ILE A 165 -11.95 -3.30 -13.47
C ILE A 165 -10.80 -2.28 -13.58
N TYR A 166 -9.57 -2.73 -13.36
CA TYR A 166 -8.38 -1.89 -13.39
C TYR A 166 -7.37 -2.42 -14.42
N PRO A 167 -7.50 -2.08 -15.71
CA PRO A 167 -6.66 -2.61 -16.79
C PRO A 167 -5.15 -2.47 -16.53
N CYS A 168 -4.69 -1.37 -15.92
CA CYS A 168 -3.28 -1.16 -15.60
C CYS A 168 -2.67 -2.20 -14.66
N LEU A 169 -3.48 -2.96 -13.92
CA LEU A 169 -3.00 -4.10 -13.14
C LEU A 169 -2.28 -5.14 -14.02
N GLY A 170 -2.74 -5.31 -15.27
CA GLY A 170 -2.12 -6.20 -16.26
C GLY A 170 -0.73 -5.74 -16.72
N ASP A 171 -0.40 -4.46 -16.54
CA ASP A 171 0.83 -3.84 -17.02
C ASP A 171 1.85 -3.53 -15.91
N LEU A 172 1.56 -3.90 -14.66
CA LEU A 172 2.46 -3.65 -13.52
C LEU A 172 3.81 -4.38 -13.66
N ASP A 173 4.89 -3.63 -13.64
CA ASP A 173 6.25 -4.16 -13.51
C ASP A 173 6.66 -4.07 -12.04
N LEU A 174 6.93 -5.19 -11.36
CA LEU A 174 7.04 -5.23 -9.89
C LEU A 174 8.36 -5.83 -9.38
N PRO A 175 9.54 -5.44 -9.91
CA PRO A 175 10.81 -6.07 -9.58
C PRO A 175 11.27 -5.79 -8.14
N GLU A 176 10.80 -4.69 -7.55
CA GLU A 176 11.17 -4.23 -6.20
C GLU A 176 10.10 -4.51 -5.12
N LEU A 177 8.96 -5.10 -5.48
CA LEU A 177 7.84 -5.27 -4.57
C LEU A 177 8.12 -6.37 -3.54
N GLU A 178 8.08 -6.00 -2.26
CA GLU A 178 8.39 -6.86 -1.11
C GLU A 178 7.14 -7.19 -0.29
N GLU A 179 6.18 -6.26 -0.23
CA GLU A 179 4.99 -6.34 0.63
C GLU A 179 3.72 -5.93 -0.11
N VAL A 180 2.68 -6.76 0.03
CA VAL A 180 1.33 -6.50 -0.51
C VAL A 180 0.32 -6.66 0.62
N LYS A 181 -0.56 -5.68 0.75
CA LYS A 181 -1.75 -5.74 1.59
C LYS A 181 -2.99 -5.52 0.74
N VAL A 182 -4.00 -6.38 0.87
CA VAL A 182 -5.25 -6.24 0.12
C VAL A 182 -6.44 -6.40 1.04
N TRP A 183 -7.23 -5.34 1.13
CA TRP A 183 -8.50 -5.24 1.81
C TRP A 183 -9.58 -5.08 0.76
N GLN A 184 -10.57 -5.99 0.78
CA GLN A 184 -11.68 -5.99 -0.16
C GLN A 184 -13.01 -5.90 0.57
N ASP A 185 -13.86 -4.96 0.14
CA ASP A 185 -15.15 -4.67 0.78
C ASP A 185 -16.36 -5.35 0.08
N GLY A 186 -16.13 -6.29 -0.83
CA GLY A 186 -17.18 -7.03 -1.57
C GLY A 186 -17.30 -8.50 -1.19
N ASP A 187 -18.52 -8.98 -0.94
CA ASP A 187 -18.81 -10.35 -0.48
C ASP A 187 -18.86 -11.39 -1.61
N GLU A 188 -19.00 -10.98 -2.88
CA GLU A 188 -19.45 -11.90 -3.95
C GLU A 188 -18.36 -12.38 -4.91
N GLU A 189 -17.23 -11.67 -5.04
CA GLU A 189 -16.21 -12.00 -6.04
C GLU A 189 -14.79 -12.20 -5.49
N LEU A 190 -14.13 -13.22 -6.02
CA LEU A 190 -12.73 -13.55 -5.72
C LEU A 190 -11.82 -12.52 -6.38
N GLY A 191 -11.00 -11.81 -5.60
CA GLY A 191 -9.91 -10.98 -6.13
C GLY A 191 -8.85 -11.82 -6.84
N ASP A 192 -8.16 -11.23 -7.81
CA ASP A 192 -7.09 -11.89 -8.56
C ASP A 192 -5.72 -11.35 -8.12
N LEU A 193 -4.96 -12.18 -7.40
CA LEU A 193 -3.61 -11.84 -6.98
C LEU A 193 -2.54 -12.27 -7.99
N ASP A 194 -2.90 -12.89 -9.13
CA ASP A 194 -1.94 -13.22 -10.19
C ASP A 194 -1.32 -11.97 -10.82
N VAL A 195 -1.92 -10.78 -10.60
CA VAL A 195 -1.32 -9.48 -10.92
C VAL A 195 0.06 -9.30 -10.28
N PHE A 196 0.33 -9.99 -9.16
CA PHE A 196 1.62 -9.97 -8.45
C PHE A 196 2.57 -11.10 -8.89
N ALA A 197 2.24 -11.90 -9.91
CA ALA A 197 3.10 -12.99 -10.41
C ALA A 197 4.47 -12.53 -10.90
N ARG A 198 4.59 -11.24 -11.25
CA ARG A 198 5.84 -10.61 -11.70
C ARG A 198 6.64 -9.97 -10.56
N ALA A 199 6.32 -10.25 -9.30
CA ALA A 199 7.00 -9.69 -8.12
C ALA A 199 7.98 -10.69 -7.48
N PRO A 200 9.23 -10.83 -7.97
CA PRO A 200 10.16 -11.86 -7.50
C PRO A 200 10.66 -11.64 -6.06
N LYS A 201 10.50 -10.43 -5.51
CA LYS A 201 10.91 -10.08 -4.14
C LYS A 201 9.76 -10.18 -3.13
N LEU A 202 8.53 -10.45 -3.57
CA LEU A 202 7.35 -10.44 -2.72
C LEU A 202 7.45 -11.55 -1.67
N HIS A 203 7.50 -11.18 -0.40
CA HIS A 203 7.65 -12.13 0.70
C HIS A 203 6.69 -11.86 1.87
N SER A 204 5.98 -10.74 1.85
CA SER A 204 4.96 -10.38 2.84
C SER A 204 3.61 -10.19 2.16
N LEU A 205 2.60 -10.93 2.60
CA LEU A 205 1.23 -10.84 2.10
C LEU A 205 0.26 -10.68 3.28
N GLU A 206 -0.56 -9.65 3.23
CA GLU A 206 -1.69 -9.45 4.11
C GLU A 206 -2.96 -9.39 3.26
N SER A 207 -3.93 -10.24 3.54
CA SER A 207 -5.13 -10.29 2.72
C SER A 207 -6.37 -10.70 3.49
N THR A 208 -7.47 -10.00 3.24
CA THR A 208 -8.83 -10.40 3.63
C THR A 208 -9.60 -11.05 2.49
N LEU A 209 -8.96 -11.29 1.34
CA LEU A 209 -9.62 -11.82 0.16
C LEU A 209 -10.11 -13.26 0.39
N THR A 210 -11.38 -13.48 0.07
CA THR A 210 -11.96 -14.81 0.01
C THR A 210 -11.48 -15.56 -1.23
N GLY A 211 -11.17 -16.86 -1.07
CA GLY A 211 -10.99 -17.82 -2.18
C GLY A 211 -9.96 -17.44 -3.25
N LEU A 212 -8.81 -16.93 -2.81
CA LEU A 212 -7.70 -16.53 -3.66
C LEU A 212 -7.30 -17.59 -4.70
N SER A 213 -7.43 -17.27 -5.99
CA SER A 213 -6.69 -17.94 -7.06
C SER A 213 -5.29 -17.34 -7.10
N LEU A 214 -4.33 -18.04 -6.51
CA LEU A 214 -2.94 -17.60 -6.49
C LEU A 214 -2.07 -18.61 -7.21
N ASN A 215 -1.20 -18.09 -8.07
CA ASN A 215 -0.09 -18.84 -8.60
C ASN A 215 0.77 -19.38 -7.44
N SER A 216 0.90 -20.71 -7.38
CA SER A 216 1.68 -21.42 -6.36
C SER A 216 3.15 -20.98 -6.30
N THR A 217 3.68 -20.40 -7.38
CA THR A 217 5.04 -19.85 -7.43
C THR A 217 5.20 -18.64 -6.50
N ILE A 218 4.22 -17.72 -6.48
CA ILE A 218 4.24 -16.53 -5.60
C ILE A 218 4.08 -16.97 -4.15
N LEU A 219 3.14 -17.87 -3.88
CA LEU A 219 2.92 -18.35 -2.52
C LEU A 219 4.14 -19.12 -1.99
N GLY A 220 4.87 -19.80 -2.88
CA GLY A 220 6.16 -20.43 -2.61
C GLY A 220 7.21 -19.49 -1.99
N GLN A 221 7.21 -18.20 -2.28
CA GLN A 221 8.18 -17.22 -1.76
C GLN A 221 7.71 -16.46 -0.51
N ILE A 222 6.43 -16.56 -0.14
CA ILE A 222 5.88 -15.87 1.03
C ILE A 222 6.49 -16.40 2.33
N ARG A 223 6.97 -15.46 3.15
CA ARG A 223 7.57 -15.72 4.47
C ARG A 223 6.74 -15.12 5.61
N SER A 224 5.95 -14.09 5.32
CA SER A 224 5.05 -13.45 6.26
C SER A 224 3.65 -13.44 5.68
N LEU A 225 2.70 -14.04 6.38
CA LEU A 225 1.30 -14.09 5.97
C LEU A 225 0.44 -13.56 7.10
N VAL A 226 -0.35 -12.53 6.81
CA VAL A 226 -1.48 -12.10 7.63
C VAL A 226 -2.74 -12.53 6.91
N TYR A 227 -3.54 -13.39 7.53
CA TYR A 227 -4.70 -13.96 6.84
C TYR A 227 -5.87 -14.18 7.80
N SER A 228 -7.09 -13.92 7.30
CA SER A 228 -8.31 -14.21 8.04
C SER A 228 -8.76 -15.64 7.81
N PRO A 229 -8.94 -16.46 8.86
CA PRO A 229 -9.47 -17.80 8.69
C PRO A 229 -10.88 -17.83 8.10
N ASP A 230 -11.62 -16.73 8.22
CA ASP A 230 -12.98 -16.59 7.68
C ASP A 230 -12.96 -16.32 6.16
N SER A 231 -11.84 -15.92 5.57
CA SER A 231 -11.75 -15.59 4.15
C SER A 231 -11.51 -16.82 3.25
N GLY A 232 -12.11 -17.97 3.55
CA GLY A 232 -11.99 -19.17 2.71
C GLY A 232 -11.15 -20.30 3.30
N ASN A 233 -10.48 -21.07 2.43
CA ASN A 233 -9.78 -22.28 2.85
C ASN A 233 -8.38 -21.96 3.42
N PHE A 234 -8.38 -21.50 4.68
CA PHE A 234 -7.19 -21.15 5.47
C PHE A 234 -6.06 -22.18 5.38
N TYR A 235 -6.39 -23.47 5.53
CA TYR A 235 -5.39 -24.54 5.50
C TYR A 235 -4.78 -24.75 4.12
N GLU A 236 -5.56 -24.63 3.04
CA GLU A 236 -5.00 -24.68 1.68
C GLU A 236 -4.07 -23.50 1.41
N MET A 237 -4.43 -22.29 1.84
CA MET A 237 -3.54 -21.12 1.73
C MET A 237 -2.19 -21.38 2.41
N ILE A 238 -2.23 -21.93 3.62
CA ILE A 238 -1.00 -22.25 4.36
C ILE A 238 -0.18 -23.33 3.66
N LYS A 239 -0.81 -24.38 3.10
CA LYS A 239 -0.11 -25.44 2.35
C LYS A 239 0.65 -24.88 1.15
N LEU A 240 0.11 -23.84 0.52
CA LEU A 240 0.71 -23.17 -0.64
C LEU A 240 1.91 -22.27 -0.26
N CYS A 241 2.11 -21.98 1.02
CA CYS A 241 3.20 -21.17 1.56
C CYS A 241 4.25 -22.02 2.30
N PRO A 242 5.03 -22.89 1.61
CA PRO A 242 5.97 -23.82 2.26
C PRO A 242 7.12 -23.13 3.01
N ASN A 243 7.42 -21.87 2.68
CA ASN A 243 8.49 -21.08 3.30
C ASN A 243 8.01 -20.12 4.40
N LEU A 244 6.77 -20.29 4.86
CA LEU A 244 6.15 -19.41 5.85
C LEU A 244 6.87 -19.46 7.20
N ARG A 245 7.26 -18.29 7.70
CA ARG A 245 7.96 -18.12 9.00
C ARG A 245 7.15 -17.30 10.00
N ASN A 246 6.42 -16.31 9.52
CA ASN A 246 5.56 -15.46 10.33
C ASN A 246 4.12 -15.67 9.87
N LEU A 247 3.28 -16.13 10.77
CA LEU A 247 1.84 -16.24 10.54
C LEU A 247 1.14 -15.31 11.52
N ALA A 248 0.37 -14.36 11.01
CA ALA A 248 -0.57 -13.59 11.81
C ALA A 248 -1.99 -13.99 11.42
N VAL A 249 -2.76 -14.42 12.40
CA VAL A 249 -4.18 -14.77 12.23
C VAL A 249 -5.00 -13.57 12.66
N GLN A 250 -5.70 -12.96 11.71
CA GLN A 250 -6.56 -11.81 11.98
C GLN A 250 -8.01 -12.23 11.87
N CYS A 251 -8.77 -12.13 12.95
CA CYS A 251 -10.20 -12.44 12.89
C CYS A 251 -10.97 -11.20 12.42
N SER A 252 -11.63 -11.29 11.28
CA SER A 252 -12.58 -10.27 10.81
C SER A 252 -13.96 -10.52 11.41
N PRO A 253 -14.84 -9.52 11.49
CA PRO A 253 -16.26 -9.77 11.77
C PRO A 253 -16.80 -10.80 10.77
N PRO A 254 -17.66 -11.74 11.19
CA PRO A 254 -18.24 -12.71 10.28
C PRO A 254 -19.01 -11.96 9.18
N SER A 255 -18.62 -12.14 7.92
CA SER A 255 -19.48 -11.75 6.80
C SER A 255 -20.76 -12.57 6.89
N LYS A 256 -21.91 -11.90 6.67
CA LYS A 256 -23.25 -12.50 6.80
C LYS A 256 -23.43 -13.72 5.90
N HIS A 257 -22.57 -13.90 4.90
CA HIS A 257 -22.69 -14.92 3.86
C HIS A 257 -21.98 -16.25 4.18
N LEU A 258 -21.16 -16.33 5.23
CA LEU A 258 -20.27 -17.48 5.50
C LEU A 258 -20.74 -18.44 6.61
N GLU A 259 -21.94 -18.26 7.17
CA GLU A 259 -22.41 -19.09 8.28
C GLU A 259 -22.52 -20.59 7.96
N ASN A 260 -22.53 -20.99 6.69
CA ASN A 260 -22.80 -22.37 6.26
C ASN A 260 -21.62 -23.12 5.62
N GLN A 261 -20.45 -22.52 5.45
CA GLN A 261 -19.30 -23.23 4.88
C GLN A 261 -18.43 -23.85 5.99
N ILE A 262 -18.65 -25.14 6.26
CA ILE A 262 -17.76 -25.94 7.12
C ILE A 262 -16.51 -26.28 6.32
N TYR A 263 -15.39 -25.63 6.62
CA TYR A 263 -14.10 -25.94 6.02
C TYR A 263 -13.61 -27.31 6.53
N THR A 264 -13.53 -28.30 5.64
CA THR A 264 -13.14 -29.69 5.92
C THR A 264 -11.72 -30.04 5.49
N SER A 265 -10.90 -29.05 5.14
CA SER A 265 -9.53 -29.31 4.72
C SER A 265 -8.70 -29.86 5.87
N ASP A 266 -7.97 -30.94 5.59
CA ASP A 266 -7.00 -31.49 6.53
C ASP A 266 -5.96 -30.41 6.86
N PRO A 267 -5.60 -30.26 8.15
CA PRO A 267 -4.61 -29.28 8.55
C PRO A 267 -3.25 -29.52 7.86
N PRO A 268 -2.50 -28.46 7.53
CA PRO A 268 -1.19 -28.57 6.90
C PRO A 268 -0.22 -29.34 7.80
N ARG A 269 0.68 -30.10 7.17
CA ARG A 269 1.78 -30.78 7.87
C ARG A 269 2.83 -29.74 8.28
N VAL A 270 3.31 -29.87 9.52
CA VAL A 270 4.45 -29.17 10.17
C VAL A 270 5.10 -28.09 9.30
N LEU A 271 4.85 -26.83 9.63
CA LEU A 271 5.41 -25.67 8.94
C LEU A 271 6.58 -25.10 9.74
N PRO A 272 7.57 -24.49 9.09
CA PRO A 272 8.71 -23.85 9.76
C PRO A 272 8.33 -22.47 10.35
N ILE A 273 7.15 -22.35 10.96
CA ILE A 273 6.67 -21.11 11.58
C ILE A 273 7.51 -20.82 12.83
N THR A 274 8.12 -19.65 12.86
CA THR A 274 8.94 -19.14 13.97
C THR A 274 8.23 -18.06 14.78
N SER A 275 7.24 -17.39 14.19
CA SER A 275 6.43 -16.36 14.85
C SER A 275 4.96 -16.59 14.53
N LEU A 276 4.13 -16.59 15.57
CA LEU A 276 2.69 -16.70 15.47
C LEU A 276 2.06 -15.54 16.23
N GLU A 277 1.32 -14.70 15.52
CA GLU A 277 0.52 -13.63 16.08
C GLU A 277 -0.97 -13.93 15.90
N VAL A 278 -1.77 -13.65 16.92
CA VAL A 278 -3.21 -13.83 16.87
C VAL A 278 -3.86 -12.52 17.30
N SER A 279 -4.52 -11.85 16.35
CA SER A 279 -5.20 -10.59 16.58
C SER A 279 -6.70 -10.82 16.70
N LEU A 280 -7.24 -10.44 17.85
CA LEU A 280 -8.63 -10.65 18.26
C LEU A 280 -9.30 -9.30 18.44
N PRO A 281 -9.98 -8.75 17.42
CA PRO A 281 -10.60 -7.44 17.54
C PRO A 281 -11.90 -7.54 18.34
N GLY A 282 -11.85 -7.72 19.66
CA GLY A 282 -12.96 -7.52 20.59
C GLY A 282 -14.27 -8.32 20.38
N TYR A 283 -14.39 -9.14 19.33
CA TYR A 283 -15.56 -9.95 19.03
C TYR A 283 -15.44 -11.34 19.67
N PRO A 284 -16.55 -11.95 20.12
CA PRO A 284 -16.54 -13.32 20.61
C PRO A 284 -16.15 -14.24 19.45
N LEU A 285 -14.93 -14.78 19.52
CA LEU A 285 -14.41 -15.71 18.52
C LEU A 285 -15.27 -16.96 18.41
N LYS A 286 -15.31 -17.51 17.20
CA LYS A 286 -15.40 -18.97 17.03
C LYS A 286 -14.09 -19.57 17.53
N CYS A 287 -13.92 -19.65 18.86
CA CYS A 287 -12.72 -20.17 19.53
C CYS A 287 -12.31 -21.54 18.98
N ASP A 288 -13.27 -22.34 18.52
CA ASP A 288 -13.06 -23.68 18.00
C ASP A 288 -12.13 -23.71 16.79
N MET A 289 -12.24 -22.73 15.89
CA MET A 289 -11.41 -22.70 14.68
C MET A 289 -9.98 -22.31 14.99
N LEU A 290 -9.79 -21.26 15.80
CA LEU A 290 -8.47 -20.87 16.27
C LEU A 290 -7.81 -21.99 17.08
N GLN A 291 -8.57 -22.64 17.96
CA GLN A 291 -8.10 -23.77 18.75
C GLN A 291 -7.71 -24.95 17.86
N SER A 292 -8.49 -25.26 16.81
CA SER A 292 -8.16 -26.29 15.83
C SER A 292 -6.87 -25.97 15.08
N THR A 293 -6.74 -24.72 14.59
CA THR A 293 -5.52 -24.22 13.95
C THR A 293 -4.30 -24.35 14.87
N LEU A 294 -4.38 -23.83 16.09
CA LEU A 294 -3.30 -23.90 17.07
C LEU A 294 -2.93 -25.34 17.42
N SER A 295 -3.93 -26.21 17.59
CA SER A 295 -3.73 -27.62 17.88
C SER A 295 -3.00 -28.32 16.73
N SER A 296 -3.35 -27.99 15.49
CA SER A 296 -2.73 -28.56 14.30
C SER A 296 -1.27 -28.13 14.12
N LEU A 297 -0.93 -26.89 14.51
CA LEU A 297 0.43 -26.37 14.45
C LEU A 297 1.32 -26.90 15.57
N ALA A 298 0.74 -27.22 16.74
CA ALA A 298 1.46 -27.65 17.93
C ALA A 298 1.59 -29.18 18.08
N ALA A 299 0.71 -29.97 17.46
CA ALA A 299 0.69 -31.41 17.67
C ALA A 299 1.92 -32.09 17.02
N PRO A 300 2.84 -32.69 17.80
CA PRO A 300 3.86 -33.57 17.25
C PRO A 300 3.15 -34.77 16.60
N TYR A 301 3.58 -35.10 15.38
CA TYR A 301 2.96 -36.14 14.57
C TYR A 301 2.76 -37.42 15.39
N PRO A 302 1.56 -38.03 15.41
CA PRO A 302 1.43 -39.41 15.86
C PRO A 302 2.30 -40.23 14.90
N TYR A 303 3.43 -40.74 15.40
CA TYR A 303 4.30 -41.63 14.63
C TYR A 303 3.40 -42.67 13.95
N PRO A 304 3.54 -42.89 12.63
CA PRO A 304 2.72 -43.89 11.96
C PRO A 304 2.91 -45.19 12.72
N TYR A 305 1.83 -45.66 13.35
CA TYR A 305 1.81 -46.95 14.03
C TYR A 305 2.26 -47.96 12.97
N THR A 306 3.45 -48.51 13.18
CA THR A 306 3.93 -49.65 12.41
C THR A 306 2.99 -50.79 12.76
N SER A 307 2.01 -51.03 11.90
CA SER A 307 1.15 -52.22 12.01
C SER A 307 2.06 -53.46 11.94
N PRO A 308 1.91 -54.41 12.87
CA PRO A 308 2.67 -55.66 12.87
C PRO A 308 2.31 -56.57 11.69
#